data_AF-F8QHD0-F1
#
_entry.id   AF-F8QHD0-F1
#
_cell.length_a   1.000
_cell.length_b   1.000
_cell.length_c   1.000
_cell.angle_alpha   90.00
_cell.angle_beta   90.00
_cell.angle_gamma   90.00
#
_symmetry.space_group_name_H-M   'P 1'
#
loop_
_entity.id
_entity.type
_entity.pdbx_description
1 polymer ?
#
loop_
_entity_poly.entity_id
_entity_poly.type
_entity_poly.pdbx_seq_one_letter_code
_entity_poly.pdbx_strand_id
1 'polypeptide(L)'
;QKPDSSFRYLVGVLQSHGLHIQHRQIWHSLHCVDGLGHQLQKRQIIQHQKYRVLHPNALWHINEHHKLIRWGYIIHGMVDGFCRTVSCHIYFQSSI
;
A
#
# COMPACT_ATOMS: atom_id res chain seq x y z
N GLN A 1 4.70 -3.01 -7.16
CA GLN A 1 4.87 -2.36 -8.47
C GLN A 1 3.52 -1.77 -8.87
N LYS A 2 3.48 -0.49 -9.26
CA LYS A 2 2.24 0.26 -9.53
C LYS A 2 1.86 0.01 -11.00
N PRO A 3 0.64 -0.41 -11.35
CA PRO A 3 0.30 -0.79 -12.73
C PRO A 3 0.47 0.38 -13.72
N ASP A 4 0.27 1.61 -13.26
CA ASP A 4 0.45 2.82 -14.09
C ASP A 4 1.91 3.12 -14.46
N SER A 5 2.88 2.62 -13.68
CA SER A 5 4.29 2.88 -13.98
C SER A 5 4.75 2.13 -15.22
N SER A 6 4.26 0.90 -15.44
CA SER A 6 4.62 0.08 -16.60
C SER A 6 4.04 0.66 -17.90
N PHE A 7 2.80 1.15 -17.87
CA PHE A 7 2.18 1.79 -19.04
C PHE A 7 2.93 3.07 -19.44
N ARG A 8 3.23 3.95 -18.48
CA ARG A 8 3.98 5.19 -18.74
C ARG A 8 5.40 4.92 -19.24
N TYR A 9 6.05 3.89 -18.70
CA TYR A 9 7.36 3.45 -19.14
C TYR A 9 7.31 2.95 -20.60
N LEU A 10 6.33 2.11 -20.93
CA LEU A 10 6.18 1.54 -22.27
C LEU A 10 5.84 2.62 -23.31
N VAL A 11 4.99 3.58 -22.96
CA VAL A 11 4.73 4.77 -23.78
C VAL A 11 6.02 5.56 -24.01
N GLY A 12 6.83 5.78 -22.97
CA GLY A 12 8.11 6.49 -23.10
C GLY A 12 9.13 5.78 -23.99
N VAL A 13 9.21 4.44 -23.91
CA VAL A 13 10.09 3.64 -24.78
C VAL A 13 9.62 3.66 -26.24
N LEU A 14 8.30 3.58 -26.49
CA LEU A 14 7.77 3.69 -27.85
C LEU A 14 8.03 5.08 -28.45
N GLN A 15 7.87 6.13 -27.64
CA GLN A 15 8.18 7.50 -28.06
C GLN A 15 9.67 7.70 -28.34
N SER A 16 10.58 7.11 -27.56
CA SER A 16 12.02 7.19 -27.82
C SER A 16 12.44 6.46 -29.10
N HIS A 17 11.66 5.49 -29.55
CA HIS A 17 11.82 4.81 -30.85
C HIS A 17 11.08 5.52 -31.99
N GLY A 18 10.49 6.70 -31.74
CA GLY A 18 9.78 7.50 -32.75
C GLY A 18 8.37 6.98 -33.08
N LEU A 19 7.85 6.02 -32.32
CA LEU A 19 6.53 5.43 -32.54
C LEU A 19 5.46 6.18 -31.74
N HIS A 20 4.65 6.96 -32.45
CA HIS A 20 3.54 7.69 -31.85
C HIS A 20 2.23 6.91 -32.00
N ILE A 21 2.02 5.95 -31.09
CA ILE A 21 0.87 5.04 -31.10
C ILE A 21 -0.22 5.58 -30.16
N GLN A 22 -1.49 5.43 -30.55
CA GLN A 22 -2.62 5.82 -29.71
C GLN A 22 -2.63 5.01 -28.41
N HIS A 23 -2.84 5.67 -27.27
CA HIS A 23 -2.88 5.02 -25.96
C HIS A 23 -3.83 3.81 -25.90
N ARG A 24 -4.97 3.88 -26.61
CA ARG A 24 -5.95 2.79 -26.70
C ARG A 24 -5.37 1.52 -27.32
N GLN A 25 -4.52 1.63 -28.34
CA GLN A 25 -3.90 0.47 -28.98
C GLN A 25 -2.80 -0.15 -28.11
N ILE A 26 -2.04 0.71 -27.41
CA ILE A 26 -1.06 0.29 -26.42
C ILE A 26 -1.76 -0.48 -25.29
N TRP A 27 -2.87 0.06 -24.78
CA TRP A 27 -3.71 -0.59 -23.77
C TRP A 27 -4.25 -1.94 -24.24
N HIS A 28 -4.76 -2.03 -25.47
CA HIS A 28 -5.30 -3.28 -26.01
C HIS A 28 -4.21 -4.35 -26.15
N SER A 29 -3.04 -3.97 -26.67
CA SER A 29 -1.90 -4.87 -26.82
C SER A 29 -1.35 -5.31 -25.47
N LEU A 30 -1.21 -4.36 -24.54
CA LEU A 30 -0.78 -4.63 -23.18
C LEU A 30 -1.76 -5.60 -22.49
N HIS A 31 -3.07 -5.37 -22.61
CA HIS A 31 -4.08 -6.26 -22.02
C HIS A 31 -4.07 -7.67 -22.62
N CYS A 32 -3.82 -7.81 -23.93
CA CYS A 32 -3.65 -9.13 -24.57
C CYS A 32 -2.44 -9.90 -24.02
N VAL A 33 -1.35 -9.20 -23.70
CA VAL A 33 -0.11 -9.82 -23.17
C VAL A 33 -0.17 -9.99 -21.65
N ASP A 34 -0.73 -9.02 -20.92
CA ASP A 34 -0.81 -8.95 -19.46
C ASP A 34 -1.84 -9.91 -18.87
N GLY A 35 -2.71 -10.56 -19.66
CA GLY A 35 -3.61 -11.60 -19.15
C GLY A 35 -2.87 -12.69 -18.33
N LEU A 36 -1.63 -13.00 -18.71
CA LEU A 36 -0.74 -13.91 -17.98
C LEU A 36 0.02 -13.21 -16.84
N GLY A 37 0.51 -11.99 -17.07
CA GLY A 37 1.23 -11.19 -16.08
C GLY A 37 0.37 -10.84 -14.85
N HIS A 38 -0.90 -10.53 -15.07
CA HIS A 38 -1.86 -10.21 -14.02
C HIS A 38 -2.20 -11.43 -13.15
N GLN A 39 -2.23 -12.64 -13.75
CA GLN A 39 -2.45 -13.89 -13.01
C GLN A 39 -1.21 -14.30 -12.20
N LEU A 40 -0.01 -14.12 -12.78
CA LEU A 40 1.26 -14.35 -12.08
C LEU A 40 1.45 -13.35 -10.93
N GLN A 41 1.14 -12.07 -11.15
CA GLN A 41 1.22 -11.03 -10.12
C GLN A 41 0.17 -11.25 -9.03
N LYS A 42 -1.06 -11.70 -9.37
CA LYS A 42 -2.06 -12.15 -8.39
C LYS A 42 -1.57 -13.31 -7.53
N ARG A 43 -0.83 -14.26 -8.13
CA ARG A 43 -0.18 -15.37 -7.40
C ARG A 43 0.93 -14.89 -6.47
N GLN A 44 1.60 -13.79 -6.78
CA GLN A 44 2.64 -13.16 -5.98
C GLN A 44 2.14 -12.07 -5.03
N ILE A 45 0.82 -11.82 -4.97
CA ILE A 45 0.25 -10.96 -3.93
C ILE A 45 0.65 -11.58 -2.59
N ILE A 46 1.38 -10.79 -1.80
CA ILE A 46 1.87 -11.12 -0.47
C ILE A 46 0.68 -11.71 0.30
N GLN A 47 0.70 -13.03 0.50
CA GLN A 47 -0.29 -13.67 1.35
C GLN A 47 0.03 -13.22 2.76
N HIS A 48 -0.72 -12.22 3.24
CA HIS A 48 -0.67 -11.83 4.64
C HIS A 48 -1.01 -13.07 5.46
N GLN A 49 -0.01 -13.64 6.12
CA GLN A 49 -0.24 -14.70 7.07
C GLN A 49 -1.20 -14.16 8.12
N LYS A 50 -2.27 -14.91 8.41
CA LYS A 50 -3.16 -14.60 9.53
C LYS A 50 -2.38 -14.83 10.81
N TYR A 51 -1.72 -13.79 11.31
CA TYR A 51 -1.04 -13.83 12.59
C TYR A 51 -2.08 -14.03 13.69
N ARG A 52 -1.87 -15.04 14.53
CA ARG A 52 -2.68 -15.34 15.69
C ARG A 52 -1.74 -15.43 16.88
N VAL A 53 -1.96 -14.55 17.86
CA VAL A 53 -1.31 -14.67 19.16
C VAL A 53 -2.01 -15.79 19.93
N LEU A 54 -1.29 -16.52 20.78
CA LEU A 54 -1.84 -17.64 21.56
C LEU A 54 -2.56 -17.18 22.85
N HIS A 55 -2.17 -16.03 23.41
CA HIS A 55 -2.64 -15.57 24.72
C HIS A 55 -2.88 -14.04 24.74
N PRO A 56 -3.84 -13.54 25.54
CA PRO A 56 -3.99 -12.11 25.82
C PRO A 56 -2.68 -11.49 26.33
N ASN A 57 -2.43 -10.22 25.99
CA ASN A 57 -1.26 -9.44 26.40
C ASN A 57 0.11 -9.97 25.93
N ALA A 58 0.17 -11.03 25.11
CA ALA A 58 1.45 -11.57 24.64
C ALA A 58 2.07 -10.75 23.48
N LEU A 59 1.29 -9.89 22.81
CA LEU A 59 1.79 -8.93 21.83
C LEU A 59 0.90 -7.67 21.82
N TRP A 60 1.52 -6.50 21.88
CA TRP A 60 0.86 -5.21 21.70
C TRP A 60 1.39 -4.53 20.44
N HIS A 61 0.49 -4.09 19.57
CA HIS A 61 0.82 -3.26 18.42
C HIS A 61 0.65 -1.80 18.81
N ILE A 62 1.71 -1.00 18.74
CA ILE A 62 1.66 0.44 19.00
C ILE A 62 1.93 1.16 17.69
N ASN A 63 1.03 2.03 17.27
CA ASN A 63 1.17 2.84 16.07
C ASN A 63 0.92 4.31 16.38
N GLU A 64 1.81 5.16 15.89
CA GLU A 64 1.73 6.60 16.10
C GLU A 64 1.17 7.29 14.85
N HIS A 65 0.18 8.14 15.04
CA HIS A 65 -0.45 8.90 13.97
C HIS A 65 -0.10 10.38 14.10
N HIS A 66 0.88 10.79 13.29
CA HIS A 66 1.50 12.12 13.33
C HIS A 66 0.86 13.16 12.40
N LYS A 67 -0.23 12.84 11.68
CA LYS A 67 -0.79 13.80 10.70
C LYS A 67 -1.36 15.07 11.34
N LEU A 68 -1.73 15.01 12.62
CA LEU A 68 -2.30 16.12 13.36
C LEU A 68 -1.26 16.94 14.12
N ILE A 69 0.04 16.66 13.92
CA ILE A 69 1.12 17.37 14.60
C ILE A 69 1.11 18.88 14.30
N ARG A 70 0.65 19.29 13.11
CA ARG A 70 0.48 20.71 12.74
C ARG A 70 -0.48 21.46 13.69
N TRP A 71 -1.40 20.74 14.31
CA TRP A 71 -2.41 21.25 15.24
C TRP A 71 -2.04 20.94 16.70
N GLY A 72 -0.83 20.45 16.95
CA GLY A 72 -0.36 20.06 18.28
C GLY A 72 -0.87 18.71 18.79
N TYR A 73 -1.56 17.90 17.97
CA TYR A 73 -2.08 16.60 18.42
C TYR A 73 -1.26 15.43 17.87
N ILE A 74 -0.92 14.51 18.78
CA ILE A 74 -0.31 13.22 18.46
C ILE A 74 -1.21 12.11 19.02
N ILE A 75 -1.58 11.16 18.17
CA ILE A 75 -2.46 10.05 18.54
C ILE A 75 -1.63 8.77 18.53
N HIS A 76 -1.55 8.09 19.68
CA HIS A 76 -0.95 6.76 19.80
C HIS A 76 -2.06 5.72 19.93
N GLY A 77 -2.18 4.83 18.95
CA GLY A 77 -3.07 3.69 19.00
C GLY A 77 -2.31 2.44 19.47
N MET A 78 -2.83 1.75 20.47
CA MET A 78 -2.32 0.49 20.99
C MET A 78 -3.38 -0.60 20.77
N VAL A 79 -3.00 -1.76 20.24
CA VAL A 79 -3.93 -2.88 19.98
C VAL A 79 -3.35 -4.17 20.54
N ASP A 80 -4.11 -4.88 21.37
CA ASP A 80 -3.75 -6.23 21.83
C ASP A 80 -3.85 -7.23 20.67
N GLY A 81 -2.78 -7.99 20.41
CA GLY A 81 -2.68 -8.89 19.26
C GLY A 81 -3.55 -10.15 19.35
N PHE A 82 -4.08 -10.48 20.54
CA PHE A 82 -4.95 -11.63 20.77
C PHE A 82 -6.44 -11.24 20.69
N CYS A 83 -6.89 -10.36 21.59
CA CYS A 83 -8.27 -9.89 21.70
C CYS A 83 -8.62 -8.80 20.68
N ARG A 84 -7.62 -8.15 20.05
CA ARG A 84 -7.80 -6.95 19.21
C ARG A 84 -8.45 -5.77 19.95
N THR A 85 -8.30 -5.75 21.27
CA THR A 85 -8.74 -4.62 22.10
C THR A 85 -7.92 -3.40 21.74
N VAL A 86 -8.61 -2.29 21.42
CA VAL A 86 -7.99 -1.02 21.02
C VAL A 86 -7.96 -0.08 22.22
N SER A 87 -6.78 0.42 22.56
CA SER A 87 -6.57 1.52 23.50
C SER A 87 -5.93 2.69 22.75
N CYS A 88 -6.39 3.90 22.99
CA CYS A 88 -5.88 5.09 22.31
C CYS A 88 -5.48 6.14 23.34
N HIS A 89 -4.27 6.67 23.19
CA HIS A 89 -3.80 7.80 23.99
C HIS A 89 -3.53 8.99 23.08
N ILE A 90 -4.10 10.14 23.43
CA ILE A 90 -3.95 11.40 22.69
C ILE A 90 -3.15 12.34 23.57
N TYR A 91 -2.05 12.88 23.03
CA TYR A 91 -1.27 13.91 23.68
C TYR A 91 -1.40 15.23 22.92
N PHE A 92 -1.49 16.32 23.66
CA PHE A 92 -1.38 17.68 23.12
C PHE A 92 0.02 18.21 23.40
N GLN A 93 0.77 18.53 22.34
CA GLN A 93 2.10 19.11 22.42
C GLN A 93 1.97 20.63 22.22
N SER A 94 2.10 21.37 23.32
CA SER A 94 1.93 22.82 23.39
C SER A 94 3.12 23.65 22.85
N SER A 95 4.09 23.03 22.17
CA SER A 95 5.36 23.67 21.79
C SER A 95 5.71 23.58 20.29
N ILE A 96 4.70 23.65 19.42
CA ILE A 96 4.88 23.93 17.98
C ILE A 96 4.28 25.31 17.71
#